data_AF-L5NB03-F1
#
_entry.id   AF-L5NB03-F1
#
_cell.length_a   1.000
_cell.length_b   1.000
_cell.length_c   1.000
_cell.angle_alpha   90.00
_cell.angle_beta   90.00
_cell.angle_gamma   90.00
#
_symmetry.space_group_name_H-M   'P 1'
#
loop_
_entity.id
_entity.type
_entity.pdbx_description
1 polymer ?
#
loop_
_entity_poly.entity_id
_entity_poly.type
_entity_poly.pdbx_seq_one_letter_code
_entity_poly.pdbx_strand_id
1 'polypeptide(L)'
;MIVWMIIGMAVVTAIPRIAPVWIAGFVSFPPWVDRWLNAVPYAALGALIFPGILRVKPDAPQVGIIAGLAAVLLAWLKVPVIGVVLGAVIVVFLLTL
;
A
#
# COMPACT_ATOMS: atom_id res chain seq x y z
N MET A 1 11.31 28.01 19.46
CA MET A 1 10.97 26.66 19.97
C MET A 1 10.49 25.73 18.86
N ILE A 2 9.59 26.17 17.98
CA ILE A 2 9.07 25.37 16.83
C ILE A 2 10.19 24.92 15.87
N VAL A 3 11.17 25.78 15.56
CA VAL A 3 12.28 25.43 14.65
C VAL A 3 13.09 24.24 15.14
N TRP A 4 13.43 24.20 16.45
CA TRP A 4 14.17 23.09 17.04
C TRP A 4 13.38 21.78 17.02
N MET A 5 12.06 21.85 17.17
CA MET A 5 11.18 20.68 17.08
C MET A 5 11.10 20.14 15.64
N ILE A 6 11.00 21.02 14.65
CA ILE A 6 11.02 20.63 13.23
C ILE A 6 12.34 19.96 12.88
N ILE A 7 13.47 20.55 13.30
CA ILE A 7 14.81 19.97 13.08
C ILE A 7 14.91 18.60 13.77
N GLY A 8 14.46 18.50 15.03
CA GLY A 8 14.44 17.23 15.76
C GLY A 8 13.61 16.15 15.05
N MET A 9 12.40 16.48 14.60
CA MET A 9 11.55 15.54 13.86
C MET A 9 12.16 15.14 12.52
N ALA A 10 12.77 16.08 11.80
CA ALA A 10 13.45 15.82 10.53
C ALA A 10 14.61 14.84 10.71
N VAL A 11 15.43 15.02 11.76
CA VAL A 11 16.55 14.11 12.07
C VAL A 11 16.02 12.71 12.39
N VAL A 12 15.01 12.60 13.26
CA VAL A 12 14.44 11.30 13.69
C VAL A 12 13.74 10.57 12.55
N THR A 13 13.21 11.26 11.53
CA THR A 13 12.61 10.63 10.35
C THR A 13 13.61 10.35 9.23
N ALA A 14 14.60 11.22 9.02
CA ALA A 14 15.60 11.05 7.97
C ALA A 14 16.55 9.90 8.27
N ILE A 15 16.99 9.75 9.52
CA ILE A 15 17.93 8.69 9.91
C ILE A 15 17.38 7.29 9.58
N PRO A 16 16.17 6.89 10.04
CA PRO A 16 15.61 5.58 9.71
C PRO A 16 15.27 5.39 8.23
N ARG A 17 15.06 6.48 7.48
CA ARG A 17 14.73 6.40 6.04
C ARG A 17 15.95 6.19 5.18
N ILE A 18 17.07 6.80 5.55
CA ILE A 18 18.34 6.76 4.81
C ILE A 18 19.18 5.55 5.23
N ALA A 19 19.11 5.14 6.51
CA ALA A 19 19.88 4.01 7.03
C ALA A 19 19.71 2.69 6.23
N PRO A 20 18.49 2.26 5.82
CA PRO A 20 18.31 1.03 5.05
C PRO A 20 19.02 1.09 3.69
N VAL A 21 19.04 2.25 3.04
CA VAL A 21 19.69 2.45 1.73
C VAL A 21 21.19 2.30 1.85
N TRP A 22 21.79 2.83 2.93
CA TRP A 22 23.21 2.70 3.19
C TRP A 22 23.60 1.28 3.60
N ILE A 23 22.83 0.65 4.49
CA ILE A 23 23.12 -0.71 5.00
C ILE A 23 22.95 -1.76 3.90
N ALA A 24 21.97 -1.61 3.01
CA ALA A 24 21.73 -2.53 1.91
C ALA A 24 22.91 -2.66 0.94
N GLY A 25 23.81 -1.66 0.86
CA GLY A 25 25.01 -1.72 0.02
C GLY A 25 26.19 -2.49 0.64
N PHE A 26 26.21 -2.71 1.95
CA PHE A 26 27.33 -3.35 2.66
C PHE A 26 27.02 -4.77 3.18
N VAL A 27 25.74 -5.17 3.18
CA VAL A 27 25.29 -6.44 3.75
C VAL A 27 24.85 -7.38 2.62
N SER A 28 25.66 -8.39 2.33
CA SER A 28 25.24 -9.52 1.50
C SER A 28 24.25 -10.37 2.31
N PHE A 29 22.96 -10.16 2.09
CA PHE A 29 21.93 -10.99 2.71
C PHE A 29 22.02 -12.41 2.18
N PRO A 30 21.86 -13.42 3.05
CA PRO A 30 21.75 -14.78 2.57
C PRO A 30 20.51 -14.98 1.67
N PRO A 31 20.52 -15.94 0.72
CA PRO A 31 19.47 -16.06 -0.30
C PRO A 31 18.04 -16.29 0.22
N TRP A 32 17.88 -16.72 1.47
CA TRP A 32 16.55 -16.85 2.09
C TRP A 32 16.04 -15.51 2.65
N VAL A 33 16.92 -14.68 3.21
CA VAL A 33 16.57 -13.37 3.77
C VAL A 33 16.21 -12.41 2.65
N ASP A 34 16.97 -12.41 1.56
CA ASP A 34 16.70 -11.55 0.41
C ASP A 34 15.31 -11.87 -0.21
N ARG A 35 15.00 -13.15 -0.41
CA ARG A 35 13.65 -13.57 -0.86
C ARG A 35 12.54 -13.16 0.10
N TRP A 36 12.79 -13.24 1.41
CA TRP A 36 11.82 -12.83 2.43
C TRP A 36 11.63 -11.31 2.45
N LEU A 37 12.71 -10.52 2.40
CA LEU A 37 12.68 -9.06 2.36
C LEU A 37 11.94 -8.55 1.12
N ASN A 38 12.13 -9.20 -0.04
CA ASN A 38 11.38 -8.86 -1.26
C ASN A 38 9.87 -9.13 -1.15
N ALA A 39 9.43 -10.00 -0.23
CA ALA A 39 8.01 -10.25 0.03
C ALA A 39 7.38 -9.23 1.00
N VAL A 40 8.18 -8.54 1.82
CA VAL A 40 7.70 -7.58 2.83
C VAL A 40 6.86 -6.45 2.22
N PRO A 41 7.27 -5.77 1.12
CA PRO A 41 6.47 -4.71 0.51
C PRO A 41 5.09 -5.18 0.05
N TYR A 42 5.02 -6.36 -0.58
CA TYR A 42 3.76 -6.93 -1.04
C TYR A 42 2.86 -7.33 0.12
N ALA A 43 3.43 -7.92 1.18
CA ALA A 43 2.69 -8.25 2.39
C ALA A 43 2.14 -7.00 3.09
N ALA A 44 2.94 -5.94 3.20
CA ALA A 44 2.53 -4.67 3.77
C ALA A 44 1.41 -4.00 2.96
N LEU A 45 1.55 -3.93 1.63
CA LEU A 45 0.51 -3.42 0.74
C LEU A 45 -0.79 -4.23 0.86
N GLY A 46 -0.70 -5.57 0.86
CA GLY A 46 -1.86 -6.43 1.07
C GLY A 46 -2.54 -6.20 2.42
N ALA A 47 -1.75 -6.15 3.50
CA ALA A 47 -2.25 -5.93 4.86
C ALA A 47 -2.90 -4.54 5.05
N LEU A 48 -2.49 -3.53 4.29
CA LEU A 48 -3.08 -2.19 4.33
C LEU A 48 -4.31 -2.06 3.41
N ILE A 49 -4.24 -2.60 2.19
CA ILE A 49 -5.30 -2.45 1.18
C ILE A 49 -6.50 -3.34 1.49
N PHE A 50 -6.28 -4.60 1.87
CA PHE A 50 -7.35 -5.56 2.12
C PHE A 50 -8.38 -5.11 3.17
N PRO A 51 -7.99 -4.64 4.38
CA PRO A 51 -8.96 -4.09 5.32
C PRO A 51 -9.61 -2.81 4.79
N GLY A 52 -8.94 -2.03 3.95
CA GLY A 52 -9.51 -0.88 3.28
C GLY A 52 -10.69 -1.25 2.39
N ILE A 53 -10.60 -2.37 1.66
CA ILE A 53 -11.69 -2.91 0.84
C ILE A 53 -12.89 -3.31 1.71
N LEU A 54 -12.65 -4.00 2.82
CA LEU A 54 -13.73 -4.49 3.70
C LEU A 54 -14.42 -3.37 4.48
N ARG A 55 -13.74 -2.24 4.72
CA ARG A 55 -14.23 -1.12 5.53
C ARG A 55 -14.86 0.02 4.72
N VAL A 56 -15.06 -0.16 3.41
CA VAL A 56 -15.69 0.88 2.54
C VAL A 56 -17.09 1.26 3.04
N LYS A 57 -17.91 0.27 3.40
CA LYS A 57 -19.25 0.48 3.98
C LYS A 57 -19.48 -0.53 5.11
N PRO A 58 -19.45 -0.13 6.39
CA PRO A 58 -19.57 -1.04 7.53
C PRO A 58 -20.84 -1.89 7.49
N ASP A 59 -21.94 -1.33 7.00
CA ASP A 59 -23.25 -2.00 6.93
C ASP A 59 -23.38 -2.95 5.73
N ALA A 60 -22.46 -2.89 4.75
CA ALA A 60 -22.54 -3.67 3.52
C ALA A 60 -21.14 -4.00 2.95
N PRO A 61 -20.39 -4.93 3.60
CA PRO A 61 -19.03 -5.30 3.16
C PRO A 61 -18.98 -5.91 1.75
N GLN A 62 -20.10 -6.45 1.27
CA GLN A 62 -20.28 -6.95 -0.09
C GLN A 62 -19.95 -5.90 -1.17
N VAL A 63 -20.24 -4.62 -0.92
CA VAL A 63 -19.92 -3.53 -1.86
C VAL A 63 -18.41 -3.41 -2.08
N GLY A 64 -17.66 -3.47 -0.98
CA GLY A 64 -16.20 -3.46 -1.01
C GLY A 64 -15.64 -4.66 -1.76
N ILE A 65 -16.13 -5.87 -1.46
CA ILE A 65 -15.66 -7.11 -2.11
C ILE A 65 -15.91 -7.08 -3.62
N ILE A 66 -17.10 -6.65 -4.08
CA ILE A 66 -17.43 -6.58 -5.50
C ILE A 66 -16.55 -5.54 -6.21
N ALA A 67 -16.36 -4.37 -5.61
CA ALA A 67 -15.47 -3.35 -6.16
C ALA A 67 -14.00 -3.81 -6.18
N GLY A 68 -13.55 -4.52 -5.15
CA GLY A 68 -12.22 -5.12 -5.11
C GLY A 68 -12.02 -6.17 -6.20
N LEU A 69 -13.00 -7.05 -6.43
CA LEU A 69 -12.97 -8.02 -7.53
C LEU A 69 -12.97 -7.32 -8.89
N ALA A 70 -13.75 -6.26 -9.07
CA ALA A 70 -13.73 -5.46 -10.29
C ALA A 70 -12.36 -4.80 -10.51
N ALA A 71 -11.73 -4.27 -9.46
CA ALA A 71 -10.38 -3.71 -9.54
C ALA A 71 -9.34 -4.76 -9.94
N VAL A 72 -9.42 -5.98 -9.37
CA VAL A 72 -8.55 -7.11 -9.75
C VAL A 72 -8.77 -7.49 -11.22
N LEU A 73 -10.01 -7.54 -11.68
CA LEU A 73 -10.34 -7.87 -13.07
C LEU A 73 -9.77 -6.83 -14.05
N LEU A 74 -9.95 -5.54 -13.75
CA LEU A 74 -9.41 -4.43 -14.53
C LEU A 74 -7.87 -4.42 -14.54
N ALA A 75 -7.24 -4.70 -13.39
CA ALA A 75 -5.79 -4.82 -13.30
C ALA A 75 -5.27 -6.01 -14.14
N TRP A 76 -5.99 -7.14 -14.16
CA TRP A 76 -5.63 -8.31 -14.95
C TRP A 76 -5.69 -8.03 -16.46
N LEU A 77 -6.62 -7.17 -16.89
CA LEU A 77 -6.71 -6.67 -18.27
C LEU A 77 -5.60 -5.66 -18.64
N LYS A 78 -4.61 -5.43 -17.77
CA LYS A 78 -3.51 -4.47 -17.95
C LYS A 78 -4.00 -3.02 -18.19
N VAL A 79 -5.16 -2.67 -17.63
CA VAL A 79 -5.64 -1.28 -17.63
C VAL A 79 -4.67 -0.41 -16.81
N PRO A 80 -4.37 0.83 -17.24
CA PRO A 80 -3.53 1.73 -16.45
C PRO A 80 -4.11 1.92 -15.04
N VAL A 81 -3.23 2.10 -14.05
CA VAL A 81 -3.61 2.21 -12.62
C VAL A 81 -4.72 3.23 -12.38
N ILE A 82 -4.65 4.38 -13.05
CA ILE A 82 -5.68 5.44 -12.97
C ILE A 82 -7.04 4.90 -13.43
N GLY A 83 -7.08 4.12 -14.51
CA GLY A 83 -8.30 3.50 -15.02
C GLY A 83 -8.86 2.45 -14.07
N VAL A 84 -8.01 1.64 -13.42
CA VAL A 84 -8.42 0.67 -12.40
C VAL A 84 -9.06 1.39 -11.19
N VAL A 85 -8.45 2.47 -10.72
CA VAL A 85 -8.95 3.27 -9.60
C VAL A 85 -10.30 3.89 -9.95
N LEU A 86 -10.42 4.53 -11.12
CA LEU A 86 -11.70 5.12 -11.57
C LEU A 86 -12.80 4.06 -11.72
N GLY A 87 -12.46 2.90 -12.30
CA GLY A 87 -13.41 1.79 -12.44
C GLY A 87 -13.90 1.27 -11.09
N ALA A 88 -12.99 1.07 -10.13
CA ALA A 88 -13.36 0.66 -8.77
C ALA A 88 -14.27 1.69 -8.08
N VAL A 89 -13.97 2.99 -8.22
CA VAL A 89 -14.79 4.08 -7.67
C VAL A 89 -16.19 4.09 -8.29
N ILE A 90 -16.30 3.92 -9.61
CA ILE A 90 -17.60 3.84 -10.31
C ILE A 90 -18.41 2.64 -9.81
N VAL A 91 -17.77 1.48 -9.64
CA VAL A 91 -18.45 0.27 -9.11
C VAL A 91 -18.96 0.51 -7.69
N VAL A 92 -18.15 1.10 -6.80
CA VAL A 92 -18.61 1.46 -5.44
C VAL A 92 -19.76 2.44 -5.50
N PHE A 93 -19.67 3.48 -6.35
CA PHE A 93 -20.70 4.50 -6.49
C PHE A 93 -22.05 3.90 -6.95
N LEU A 94 -22.03 3.07 -7.99
CA LEU A 94 -23.24 2.40 -8.50
C LEU A 94 -23.86 1.42 -7.49
N LEU A 95 -23.05 0.75 -6.67
CA LEU A 95 -23.51 -0.17 -5.64
C LEU A 95 -23.98 0.53 -4.35
N THR A 96 -23.62 1.79 -4.17
CA THR A 96 -23.95 2.58 -2.97
C THR A 96 -25.17 3.48 -3.16
N LEU A 97 -25.54 3.76 -4.42
CA LEU A 97 -26.77 4.44 -4.82
C LEU A 97 -28.00 3.67 -4.32
#